data_AF-A0A524E622-F1
#
_entry.id   AF-A0A524E622-F1
#
_cell.length_a   1.000
_cell.length_b   1.000
_cell.length_c   1.000
_cell.angle_alpha   90.00
_cell.angle_beta   90.00
_cell.angle_gamma   90.00
#
_symmetry.space_group_name_H-M   'P 1'
#
loop_
_entity.id
_entity.type
_entity.pdbx_description
1 polymer ?
#
loop_
_entity_poly.entity_id
_entity_poly.type
_entity_poly.pdbx_seq_one_letter_code
_entity_poly.pdbx_strand_id
1 'polypeptide(L)'
;MPSSKSYSELKKSDFFEFFNLREIERQKLSKTVKKIKLKPGGFQEHIDIEFKVKNDLLVSAKLILDRQWIGSAKTINPFGKDIAKSFIVAVIPSEERESVRNLVHFLFNLRGNEDIIIPVQKVYQFYEKSEPEIEPFLDVYRNQKKHAEFGLKDSKFIIKNIHVEEIDRLVIKWLKI
;
A
#
# COMPACT_ATOMS: atom_id res chain seq x y z
N MET A 1 -20.10 11.81 -10.50
CA MET A 1 -19.38 10.70 -11.17
C MET A 1 -19.01 9.66 -10.11
N PRO A 2 -18.91 8.36 -10.42
CA PRO A 2 -18.70 7.33 -9.40
C PRO A 2 -17.35 7.56 -8.69
N SER A 3 -17.38 7.80 -7.38
CA SER A 3 -16.21 8.01 -6.51
C SER A 3 -15.40 6.73 -6.25
N SER A 4 -15.38 5.78 -7.20
CA SER A 4 -14.69 4.49 -7.07
C SER A 4 -14.11 4.09 -8.41
N LYS A 5 -12.88 3.58 -8.36
CA LYS A 5 -12.13 3.14 -9.53
C LYS A 5 -12.65 1.80 -10.05
N SER A 6 -12.81 1.67 -11.37
CA SER A 6 -13.13 0.38 -11.98
C SER A 6 -11.93 -0.57 -11.88
N TYR A 7 -12.20 -1.85 -11.62
CA TYR A 7 -11.18 -2.89 -11.67
C TYR A 7 -10.64 -3.07 -13.10
N SER A 8 -11.49 -2.96 -14.12
CA SER A 8 -11.07 -3.01 -15.52
C SER A 8 -10.10 -1.88 -15.89
N GLU A 9 -10.29 -0.68 -15.35
CA GLU A 9 -9.35 0.45 -15.49
C GLU A 9 -8.07 0.22 -14.68
N LEU A 10 -8.20 -0.28 -13.45
CA LEU A 10 -7.06 -0.58 -12.59
C LEU A 10 -6.12 -1.61 -13.24
N LYS A 11 -6.65 -2.62 -13.92
CA LYS A 11 -5.86 -3.59 -14.69
C LYS A 11 -4.98 -2.99 -15.79
N LYS A 12 -5.34 -1.80 -16.27
CA LYS A 12 -4.60 -1.06 -17.31
C LYS A 12 -3.69 0.02 -16.73
N SER A 13 -3.61 0.12 -15.40
CA SER A 13 -2.78 1.14 -14.74
C SER A 13 -1.32 0.71 -14.67
N ASP A 14 -0.44 1.71 -14.56
CA ASP A 14 1.01 1.52 -14.36
C ASP A 14 1.32 0.58 -13.20
N PHE A 15 0.48 0.54 -12.15
CA PHE A 15 0.65 -0.39 -11.04
C PHE A 15 0.54 -1.85 -11.46
N PHE A 16 -0.38 -2.18 -12.37
CA PHE A 16 -0.51 -3.54 -12.90
C PHE A 16 0.64 -3.89 -13.85
N GLU A 17 1.04 -2.95 -14.68
CA GLU A 17 2.10 -3.13 -15.67
C GLU A 17 3.48 -3.24 -15.01
N PHE A 18 3.86 -2.24 -14.21
CA PHE A 18 5.16 -2.15 -13.57
C PHE A 18 5.45 -3.35 -12.64
N PHE A 19 4.47 -3.77 -11.84
CA PHE A 19 4.62 -4.94 -10.97
C PHE A 19 4.24 -6.26 -11.64
N ASN A 20 3.85 -6.26 -12.92
CA ASN A 20 3.40 -7.43 -13.68
C ASN A 20 2.39 -8.26 -12.87
N LEU A 21 1.33 -7.61 -12.39
CA LEU A 21 0.35 -8.22 -11.49
C LEU A 21 -0.48 -9.26 -12.24
N ARG A 22 -0.55 -10.47 -11.66
CA ARG A 22 -1.31 -11.59 -12.21
C ARG A 22 -2.37 -12.03 -11.23
N GLU A 23 -3.56 -12.27 -11.77
CA GLU A 23 -4.65 -12.86 -11.02
C GLU A 23 -4.35 -14.35 -10.81
N ILE A 24 -4.29 -14.77 -9.55
CA ILE A 24 -4.05 -16.16 -9.17
C ILE A 24 -5.34 -16.86 -8.72
N GLU A 25 -6.32 -16.10 -8.25
CA GLU A 25 -7.58 -16.64 -7.77
C GLU A 25 -8.71 -15.61 -7.93
N ARG A 26 -9.89 -16.10 -8.31
CA ARG A 26 -11.14 -15.32 -8.33
C ARG A 26 -12.27 -16.11 -7.70
N GLN A 27 -12.77 -15.59 -6.59
CA GLN A 27 -13.83 -16.20 -5.82
C GLN A 27 -15.08 -15.30 -5.85
N LYS A 28 -16.24 -15.88 -6.17
CA LYS A 28 -17.53 -15.18 -6.00
C LYS A 28 -17.91 -15.20 -4.51
N LEU A 29 -18.07 -14.03 -3.91
CA LEU A 29 -18.58 -13.89 -2.53
C LEU A 29 -20.11 -13.71 -2.51
N SER A 30 -20.67 -13.11 -3.56
CA SER A 30 -22.12 -12.98 -3.76
C SER A 30 -22.43 -12.85 -5.26
N LYS A 31 -23.71 -12.62 -5.62
CA LYS A 31 -24.11 -12.38 -7.03
C LYS A 31 -23.35 -11.21 -7.67
N THR A 32 -23.01 -10.19 -6.88
CA THR A 32 -22.42 -8.94 -7.38
C THR A 32 -20.99 -8.70 -6.90
N VAL A 33 -20.54 -9.39 -5.84
CA VAL A 33 -19.22 -9.19 -5.22
C VAL A 33 -18.28 -10.36 -5.52
N LYS A 34 -17.09 -10.01 -5.99
CA LYS A 34 -15.98 -10.95 -6.26
C LYS A 34 -14.77 -10.56 -5.42
N LYS A 35 -14.09 -11.57 -4.86
CA LYS A 35 -12.75 -11.45 -4.29
C LYS A 35 -11.75 -11.89 -5.36
N ILE A 36 -10.71 -11.11 -5.57
CA ILE A 36 -9.64 -11.36 -6.54
C ILE A 36 -8.33 -11.35 -5.77
N LYS A 37 -7.56 -12.43 -5.85
CA LYS A 37 -6.20 -12.49 -5.32
C LYS A 37 -5.19 -12.35 -6.45
N LEU A 38 -4.16 -11.56 -6.19
CA LEU A 38 -3.16 -11.15 -7.17
C LEU A 38 -1.76 -11.37 -6.58
N LYS A 39 -0.83 -11.72 -7.45
CA LYS A 39 0.61 -11.78 -7.16
C LYS A 39 1.39 -10.91 -8.15
N PRO A 40 2.46 -10.24 -7.72
CA PRO A 40 3.37 -9.55 -8.63
C PRO A 40 4.20 -10.51 -9.48
N GLY A 41 4.96 -10.00 -10.44
CA GLY A 41 5.92 -10.81 -11.19
C GLY A 41 7.10 -11.29 -10.34
N GLY A 42 7.60 -10.45 -9.43
CA GLY A 42 8.73 -10.74 -8.53
C GLY A 42 8.37 -10.58 -7.05
N PHE A 43 9.14 -11.23 -6.17
CA PHE A 43 8.92 -11.27 -4.71
C PHE A 43 7.52 -11.78 -4.31
N GLN A 44 7.01 -12.77 -5.07
CA GLN A 44 5.66 -13.32 -4.90
C GLN A 44 5.48 -14.01 -3.55
N GLU A 45 6.54 -14.55 -2.98
CA GLU A 45 6.59 -15.17 -1.66
C GLU A 45 6.29 -14.16 -0.54
N HIS A 46 6.63 -12.88 -0.75
CA HIS A 46 6.56 -11.83 0.26
C HIS A 46 5.36 -10.90 0.13
N ILE A 47 4.65 -10.96 -1.00
CA ILE A 47 3.63 -9.98 -1.38
C ILE A 47 2.33 -10.71 -1.73
N ASP A 48 1.24 -10.33 -1.06
CA ASP A 48 -0.12 -10.73 -1.44
C ASP A 48 -0.98 -9.49 -1.66
N ILE A 49 -1.75 -9.49 -2.74
CA ILE A 49 -2.71 -8.43 -3.04
C ILE A 49 -4.10 -9.04 -3.15
N GLU A 50 -5.08 -8.46 -2.47
CA GLU A 50 -6.47 -8.87 -2.54
C GLU A 50 -7.39 -7.69 -2.85
N PHE A 51 -8.24 -7.83 -3.86
CA PHE A 51 -9.29 -6.87 -4.16
C PHE A 51 -10.67 -7.47 -3.92
N LYS A 52 -11.60 -6.64 -3.47
CA LYS A 52 -13.03 -6.92 -3.56
C LYS A 52 -13.65 -5.94 -4.54
N VAL A 53 -14.39 -6.49 -5.48
CA VAL A 53 -14.98 -5.76 -6.59
C VAL A 53 -16.48 -6.04 -6.63
N LYS A 54 -17.31 -4.99 -6.67
CA LYS A 54 -18.77 -5.06 -6.80
C LYS A 54 -19.19 -4.46 -8.13
N ASN A 55 -19.76 -5.25 -9.03
CA ASN A 55 -20.16 -4.80 -10.38
C ASN A 55 -19.03 -4.01 -11.10
N ASP A 56 -17.82 -4.56 -11.08
CA ASP A 56 -16.58 -3.95 -11.60
C ASP A 56 -16.01 -2.75 -10.82
N LEU A 57 -16.70 -2.23 -9.81
CA LEU A 57 -16.19 -1.15 -8.95
C LEU A 57 -15.37 -1.70 -7.78
N LEU A 58 -14.20 -1.13 -7.52
CA LEU A 58 -13.36 -1.48 -6.39
C LEU A 58 -14.00 -0.98 -5.08
N VAL A 59 -14.32 -1.90 -4.17
CA VAL A 59 -14.91 -1.58 -2.86
C VAL A 59 -13.94 -1.76 -1.70
N SER A 60 -12.92 -2.62 -1.87
CA SER A 60 -11.80 -2.72 -0.96
C SER A 60 -10.57 -3.26 -1.66
N ALA A 61 -9.40 -2.83 -1.22
CA ALA A 61 -8.13 -3.39 -1.64
C ALA A 61 -7.24 -3.65 -0.43
N LYS A 62 -6.41 -4.69 -0.50
CA LYS A 62 -5.49 -5.08 0.56
C LYS A 62 -4.15 -5.43 -0.08
N LEU A 63 -3.09 -4.82 0.42
CA LEU A 63 -1.70 -5.22 0.21
C LEU A 63 -1.20 -5.84 1.51
N ILE A 64 -0.57 -7.00 1.41
CA ILE A 64 -0.02 -7.76 2.52
C ILE A 64 1.44 -8.00 2.19
N LEU A 65 2.31 -7.68 3.14
CA LEU A 65 3.76 -7.73 2.96
C LEU A 65 4.40 -8.47 4.12
N ASP A 66 5.37 -9.33 3.84
CA ASP A 66 6.19 -9.98 4.87
C ASP A 66 6.99 -8.97 5.68
N ARG A 67 6.93 -9.08 7.01
CA ARG A 67 7.67 -8.16 7.86
C ARG A 67 9.17 -8.33 7.75
N GLN A 68 9.63 -9.57 7.73
CA GLN A 68 11.05 -9.89 7.58
C GLN A 68 11.60 -9.34 6.26
N TRP A 69 10.79 -9.34 5.20
CA TRP A 69 11.20 -8.83 3.89
C TRP A 69 11.20 -7.30 3.81
N ILE A 70 10.21 -6.62 4.40
CA ILE A 70 10.14 -5.15 4.28
C ILE A 70 10.93 -4.40 5.37
N GLY A 71 11.41 -5.07 6.42
CA GLY A 71 12.39 -4.54 7.39
C GLY A 71 11.83 -4.08 8.75
N SER A 72 12.23 -2.91 9.25
CA SER A 72 11.74 -2.26 10.48
C SER A 72 12.20 -0.80 10.53
N ALA A 73 12.17 -0.14 11.69
CA ALA A 73 12.81 1.16 11.90
C ALA A 73 14.34 1.14 11.65
N LYS A 74 14.99 -0.02 11.67
CA LYS A 74 16.43 -0.15 11.42
C LYS A 74 16.78 -0.13 9.94
N THR A 75 16.14 -1.00 9.17
CA THR A 75 16.36 -1.15 7.74
C THR A 75 15.02 -1.18 7.03
N ILE A 76 14.89 -0.52 5.88
CA ILE A 76 13.63 -0.55 5.12
C ILE A 76 13.90 -0.96 3.68
N ASN A 77 13.25 -2.04 3.25
CA ASN A 77 13.39 -2.50 1.88
C ASN A 77 12.82 -1.48 0.89
N PRO A 78 13.63 -0.95 -0.05
CA PRO A 78 13.16 0.02 -1.04
C PRO A 78 11.99 -0.48 -1.88
N PHE A 79 11.99 -1.76 -2.27
CA PHE A 79 10.90 -2.36 -3.05
C PHE A 79 9.60 -2.43 -2.26
N GLY A 80 9.68 -2.68 -0.95
CA GLY A 80 8.52 -2.66 -0.06
C GLY A 80 7.83 -1.29 -0.05
N LYS A 81 8.61 -0.20 -0.02
CA LYS A 81 8.07 1.18 -0.06
C LYS A 81 7.51 1.49 -1.44
N ASP A 82 8.19 1.07 -2.48
CA ASP A 82 7.83 1.34 -3.87
C ASP A 82 6.50 0.67 -4.25
N ILE A 83 6.28 -0.58 -3.84
CA ILE A 83 4.99 -1.24 -4.04
C ILE A 83 3.90 -0.65 -3.14
N ALA A 84 4.21 -0.31 -1.89
CA ALA A 84 3.23 0.27 -0.96
C ALA A 84 2.72 1.63 -1.44
N LYS A 85 3.61 2.54 -1.86
CA LYS A 85 3.20 3.84 -2.41
C LYS A 85 2.38 3.66 -3.69
N SER A 86 2.80 2.74 -4.57
CA SER A 86 2.16 2.55 -5.87
C SER A 86 0.78 1.94 -5.71
N PHE A 87 0.63 1.02 -4.75
CA PHE A 87 -0.66 0.49 -4.33
C PHE A 87 -1.59 1.59 -3.82
N ILE A 88 -1.12 2.47 -2.93
CA ILE A 88 -1.91 3.60 -2.39
C ILE A 88 -2.39 4.48 -3.55
N VAL A 89 -1.50 4.93 -4.43
CA VAL A 89 -1.85 5.77 -5.58
C VAL A 89 -2.81 5.06 -6.54
N ALA A 90 -2.64 3.75 -6.73
CA ALA A 90 -3.43 2.99 -7.68
C ALA A 90 -4.89 2.80 -7.24
N VAL A 91 -5.15 2.62 -5.94
CA VAL A 91 -6.51 2.29 -5.45
C VAL A 91 -7.38 3.51 -5.14
N ILE A 92 -6.77 4.69 -5.00
CA ILE A 92 -7.48 5.93 -4.67
C ILE A 92 -8.13 6.54 -5.92
N PRO A 93 -9.38 7.03 -5.84
CA PRO A 93 -10.01 7.83 -6.88
C PRO A 93 -9.20 9.08 -7.21
N SER A 94 -9.28 9.58 -8.45
CA SER A 94 -8.53 10.77 -8.89
C SER A 94 -8.74 12.00 -7.98
N GLU A 95 -9.94 12.14 -7.44
CA GLU A 95 -10.40 13.29 -6.66
C GLU A 95 -9.76 13.36 -5.26
N GLU A 96 -9.30 12.22 -4.73
CA GLU A 96 -8.70 12.11 -3.39
C GLU A 96 -7.17 12.02 -3.45
N ARG A 97 -6.56 12.06 -4.65
CA ARG A 97 -5.10 11.89 -4.80
C ARG A 97 -4.30 12.97 -4.09
N GLU A 98 -4.78 14.22 -4.09
CA GLU A 98 -4.06 15.30 -3.42
C GLU A 98 -4.00 15.07 -1.91
N SER A 99 -5.07 14.53 -1.32
CA SER A 99 -5.16 14.22 0.11
C SER A 99 -4.18 13.14 0.58
N VAL A 100 -3.60 12.35 -0.33
CA VAL A 100 -2.58 11.35 0.01
C VAL A 100 -1.18 11.71 -0.49
N ARG A 101 -1.01 12.88 -1.11
CA ARG A 101 0.25 13.28 -1.73
C ARG A 101 1.40 13.24 -0.72
N ASN A 102 1.17 13.80 0.46
CA ASN A 102 2.16 13.83 1.54
C ASN A 102 2.42 12.43 2.10
N LEU A 103 1.38 11.60 2.27
CA LEU A 103 1.54 10.22 2.71
C LEU A 103 2.43 9.42 1.75
N VAL A 104 2.16 9.52 0.45
CA VAL A 104 2.95 8.88 -0.62
C VAL A 104 4.39 9.39 -0.63
N HIS A 105 4.57 10.71 -0.50
CA HIS A 105 5.89 11.34 -0.44
C HIS A 105 6.71 10.83 0.76
N PHE A 106 6.16 10.88 1.97
CA PHE A 106 6.86 10.45 3.18
C PHE A 106 7.09 8.94 3.20
N LEU A 107 6.14 8.14 2.71
CA LEU A 107 6.32 6.69 2.62
C LEU A 107 7.45 6.31 1.67
N PHE A 108 7.54 6.95 0.49
CA PHE A 108 8.61 6.65 -0.47
C PHE A 108 9.99 7.01 0.08
N ASN A 109 10.05 8.15 0.76
CA ASN A 109 11.26 8.67 1.36
C ASN A 109 11.59 8.07 2.74
N LEU A 110 10.75 7.17 3.25
CA LEU A 110 10.95 6.54 4.55
C LEU A 110 12.28 5.80 4.59
N ARG A 111 13.07 6.02 5.64
CA ARG A 111 14.39 5.40 5.83
C ARG A 111 14.43 4.67 7.16
N GLY A 112 15.15 3.57 7.17
CA GLY A 112 15.66 2.95 8.38
C GLY A 112 16.84 3.75 8.92
N ASN A 113 17.04 3.70 10.23
CA ASN A 113 18.13 4.42 10.90
C ASN A 113 19.53 3.90 10.55
N GLU A 114 19.62 2.66 10.03
CA GLU A 114 20.85 1.99 9.63
C GLU A 114 21.00 1.94 8.09
N ASP A 115 20.06 2.53 7.32
CA ASP A 115 20.15 2.57 5.86
C ASP A 115 21.29 3.51 5.42
N ILE A 116 22.36 2.94 4.84
CA ILE A 116 23.47 3.72 4.28
C ILE A 116 23.03 4.31 2.94
N ILE A 117 23.01 5.63 2.84
CA ILE A 117 22.73 6.34 1.59
C ILE A 117 23.99 7.10 1.19
N ILE A 118 24.45 6.86 -0.03
CA ILE A 118 25.49 7.68 -0.66
C ILE A 118 24.75 8.70 -1.55
N PRO A 119 24.46 9.91 -1.05
CA PRO A 119 23.75 10.91 -1.85
C PRO A 119 24.67 11.37 -3.00
N VAL A 120 24.27 11.08 -4.24
CA VAL A 120 24.97 11.58 -5.44
C VAL A 120 24.80 13.11 -5.60
N GLN A 121 23.80 13.70 -4.93
CA GLN A 121 23.55 15.14 -4.88
C GLN A 121 23.20 15.60 -3.46
N LYS A 122 23.79 16.71 -3.01
CA LYS A 122 23.59 17.31 -1.66
C LYS A 122 22.17 17.80 -1.37
N VAL A 123 21.28 17.83 -2.37
CA VAL A 123 19.90 18.36 -2.26
C VAL A 123 18.99 17.46 -1.41
N TYR A 124 19.36 16.19 -1.18
CA TYR A 124 18.54 15.23 -0.43
C TYR A 124 18.75 15.25 1.10
N GLN A 125 19.34 16.31 1.67
CA GLN A 125 19.66 16.38 3.10
C GLN A 125 18.57 17.03 3.98
N PHE A 126 17.53 17.60 3.38
CA PHE A 126 16.41 18.18 4.14
C PHE A 126 15.21 17.25 4.05
N TYR A 127 15.09 16.32 5.02
CA TYR A 127 13.84 15.62 5.25
C TYR A 127 13.10 16.31 6.37
N GLU A 128 12.08 17.06 5.95
CA GLU A 128 11.17 17.77 6.83
C GLU A 128 10.39 16.77 7.69
N LYS A 129 10.18 17.17 8.94
CA LYS A 129 9.30 16.50 9.89
C LYS A 129 7.98 16.14 9.20
N SER A 130 7.60 14.86 9.23
CA SER A 130 6.32 14.45 8.65
C SER A 130 5.16 15.17 9.35
N GLU A 131 4.07 15.36 8.62
CA GLU A 131 2.85 15.92 9.21
C GLU A 131 2.36 15.00 10.34
N PRO A 132 1.90 15.55 11.49
CA PRO A 132 1.52 14.74 12.66
C PRO A 132 0.45 13.68 12.36
N GLU A 133 -0.40 13.91 11.37
CA GLU A 133 -1.45 12.98 10.93
C GLU A 133 -0.90 11.76 10.16
N ILE A 134 0.29 11.88 9.57
CA ILE A 134 0.94 10.83 8.77
C ILE A 134 1.87 9.97 9.63
N GLU A 135 2.46 10.56 10.68
CA GLU A 135 3.38 9.87 11.61
C GLU A 135 2.88 8.50 12.08
N PRO A 136 1.62 8.34 12.55
CA PRO A 136 1.11 7.03 12.97
C PRO A 136 1.18 5.98 11.86
N PHE A 137 0.93 6.36 10.61
CA PHE A 137 0.99 5.45 9.47
C PHE A 137 2.43 4.98 9.22
N LEU A 138 3.40 5.91 9.25
CA LEU A 138 4.82 5.61 9.07
C LEU A 138 5.37 4.75 10.21
N ASP A 139 4.94 5.02 11.45
CA ASP A 139 5.34 4.23 12.62
C ASP A 139 4.85 2.77 12.52
N VAL A 140 3.64 2.54 12.00
CA VAL A 140 3.18 1.17 11.73
C VAL A 140 4.03 0.53 10.64
N TYR A 141 4.35 1.26 9.58
CA TYR A 141 5.22 0.77 8.51
C TYR A 141 6.63 0.40 9.04
N ARG A 142 7.16 1.15 10.01
CA ARG A 142 8.43 0.88 10.70
C ARG A 142 8.35 -0.22 11.76
N ASN A 143 7.18 -0.83 11.95
CA ASN A 143 6.93 -1.80 13.02
C ASN A 143 7.10 -1.23 14.44
N GLN A 144 6.85 0.06 14.63
CA GLN A 144 6.87 0.76 15.93
C GLN A 144 5.47 0.89 16.53
N LYS A 145 4.43 0.85 15.69
CA LYS A 145 3.01 0.79 16.10
C LYS A 145 2.33 -0.42 15.50
N LYS A 146 1.26 -0.90 16.15
CA LYS A 146 0.48 -2.05 15.67
C LYS A 146 -0.55 -1.65 14.60
N HIS A 147 -1.09 -0.44 14.67
CA HIS A 147 -2.24 -0.02 13.87
C HIS A 147 -2.32 1.50 13.72
N ALA A 148 -2.79 1.95 12.56
CA ALA A 148 -3.18 3.33 12.30
C ALA A 148 -4.27 3.36 11.20
N GLU A 149 -5.09 4.41 11.21
CA GLU A 149 -6.04 4.71 10.15
C GLU A 149 -5.73 6.10 9.56
N PHE A 150 -5.98 6.25 8.28
CA PHE A 150 -5.89 7.52 7.56
C PHE A 150 -7.20 7.73 6.79
N GLY A 151 -8.00 8.71 7.24
CA GLY A 151 -9.31 9.00 6.67
C GLY A 151 -9.21 9.87 5.42
N LEU A 152 -10.04 9.55 4.42
CA LEU A 152 -10.31 10.40 3.26
C LEU A 152 -11.80 10.78 3.27
N LYS A 153 -12.24 11.49 2.24
CA LYS A 153 -13.62 12.00 2.17
C LYS A 153 -14.63 10.86 2.01
N ASP A 154 -14.39 9.98 1.05
CA ASP A 154 -15.28 8.86 0.68
C ASP A 154 -14.62 7.50 0.95
N SER A 155 -13.43 7.48 1.54
CA SER A 155 -12.66 6.27 1.75
C SER A 155 -11.73 6.37 2.96
N LYS A 156 -11.05 5.28 3.31
CA LYS A 156 -9.99 5.29 4.31
C LYS A 156 -8.93 4.23 4.05
N PHE A 157 -7.73 4.49 4.56
CA PHE A 157 -6.69 3.49 4.72
C PHE A 157 -6.61 3.00 6.16
N ILE A 158 -6.33 1.71 6.28
CA ILE A 158 -5.98 1.06 7.54
C ILE A 158 -4.63 0.39 7.30
N ILE A 159 -3.65 0.69 8.13
CA ILE A 159 -2.37 0.00 8.16
C ILE A 159 -2.22 -0.72 9.48
N LYS A 160 -1.78 -1.98 9.46
CA LYS A 160 -1.56 -2.77 10.68
C LYS A 160 -0.52 -3.86 10.52
N ASN A 161 0.21 -4.11 11.60
CA ASN A 161 1.04 -5.29 11.76
C ASN A 161 0.18 -6.41 12.38
N ILE A 162 0.19 -7.59 11.76
CA ILE A 162 -0.54 -8.78 12.22
C ILE A 162 0.41 -9.98 12.24
N HIS A 163 0.08 -10.95 13.09
CA HIS A 163 0.74 -12.25 13.12
C HIS A 163 -0.24 -13.29 12.58
N VAL A 164 0.14 -14.02 11.53
CA VAL A 164 -0.70 -15.04 10.88
C VAL A 164 0.18 -16.24 10.56
N GLU A 165 -0.20 -17.43 11.05
CA GLU A 165 0.49 -18.69 10.74
C GLU A 165 2.00 -18.59 10.97
N GLU A 166 2.42 -18.07 12.14
CA GLU A 166 3.82 -17.89 12.54
C GLU A 166 4.59 -16.79 11.80
N ILE A 167 3.95 -16.09 10.85
CA ILE A 167 4.58 -15.03 10.05
C ILE A 167 4.01 -13.66 10.44
N ASP A 168 4.91 -12.72 10.73
CA ASP A 168 4.55 -11.32 10.89
C ASP A 168 4.34 -10.65 9.52
N ARG A 169 3.20 -9.98 9.35
CA ARG A 169 2.79 -9.33 8.11
C ARG A 169 2.39 -7.88 8.36
N LEU A 170 2.79 -6.98 7.47
CA LEU A 170 2.19 -5.65 7.35
C LEU A 170 1.00 -5.72 6.39
N VAL A 171 -0.13 -5.17 6.79
CA VAL A 171 -1.33 -5.04 5.96
C VAL A 171 -1.61 -3.58 5.73
N ILE A 172 -1.70 -3.16 4.47
CA ILE A 172 -2.24 -1.87 4.04
C ILE A 172 -3.57 -2.14 3.35
N LYS A 173 -4.65 -1.58 3.87
CA LYS A 173 -6.00 -1.84 3.37
C LYS A 173 -6.70 -0.53 3.05
N TRP A 174 -7.21 -0.42 1.83
CA TRP A 174 -8.13 0.63 1.42
C TRP A 174 -9.57 0.14 1.50
N LEU A 175 -10.46 1.00 1.99
CA LEU A 175 -11.89 0.75 2.13
C LEU A 175 -12.68 1.96 1.62
N LYS A 176 -13.63 1.70 0.73
CA LYS A 176 -14.67 2.68 0.42
C LYS A 176 -15.68 2.77 1.58
N ILE A 177 -16.03 3.99 1.98
CA ILE A 177 -17.03 4.28 3.03
C ILE A 177 -18.40 4.49 2.39
#